data_AF-A0A7W3WQY9-F1
#
_entry.id   AF-A0A7W3WQY9-F1
#
_cell.length_a   1.000
_cell.length_b   1.000
_cell.length_c   1.000
_cell.angle_alpha   90.00
_cell.angle_beta   90.00
_cell.angle_gamma   90.00
#
_symmetry.space_group_name_H-M   'P 1'
#
loop_
_entity.id
_entity.type
_entity.pdbx_description
1 polymer ?
#
loop_
_entity_poly.entity_id
_entity_poly.type
_entity_poly.pdbx_seq_one_letter_code
_entity_poly.pdbx_strand_id
1 'polypeptide(L)'
;MSAKRPKVPSELRRRVLIEAGHRCAIPTCKTTPVEIAHIVPWSKVRKHEFKNLIALCPTCHARFDDPRGSIDRKAMRQYKANLNPLLSVSLRSREGQVDLLVAYQELRVTFAEWIPAEAQYAAAKSRRSSRVKEVADLRSLAIDKFSWALCAALDFQSAWKGSEASCLVGEILYHVGEWADEVHDASFPLSKEIARRDIAEEISEASAELHLLVCEELSM
;
A
#
# COMPACT_ATOMS: atom_id res chain seq x y z
N MET A 1 -33.07 2.06 -16.32
CA MET A 1 -32.92 3.49 -16.05
C MET A 1 -31.88 3.65 -14.94
N SER A 2 -30.70 4.21 -15.24
CA SER A 2 -29.67 4.41 -14.21
C SER A 2 -30.17 5.38 -13.16
N ALA A 3 -30.28 4.93 -11.91
CA ALA A 3 -30.55 5.82 -10.78
C ALA A 3 -29.61 7.03 -10.86
N LYS A 4 -30.16 8.24 -10.80
CA LYS A 4 -29.44 9.49 -11.04
C LYS A 4 -28.31 9.64 -10.01
N ARG A 5 -27.08 9.30 -10.42
CA ARG A 5 -25.89 9.42 -9.58
C ARG A 5 -25.76 10.89 -9.12
N PRO A 6 -25.69 11.17 -7.80
CA PRO A 6 -25.44 12.51 -7.31
C PRO A 6 -24.08 13.02 -7.79
N LYS A 7 -23.95 14.35 -7.89
CA LYS A 7 -22.66 14.95 -8.22
C LYS A 7 -21.70 14.73 -7.04
N VAL A 8 -20.41 14.52 -7.36
CA VAL A 8 -19.36 14.52 -6.34
C VAL A 8 -19.37 15.89 -5.63
N PRO A 9 -19.43 15.93 -4.29
CA PRO A 9 -19.38 17.19 -3.53
C PRO A 9 -18.20 18.06 -3.96
N SER A 10 -18.40 19.38 -4.02
CA SER A 10 -17.39 20.34 -4.52
C SER A 10 -16.07 20.26 -3.75
N GLU A 11 -16.16 20.14 -2.41
CA GLU A 11 -14.99 20.03 -1.55
C GLU A 11 -14.20 18.74 -1.79
N LEU A 12 -14.92 17.61 -1.91
CA LEU A 12 -14.30 16.32 -2.23
C LEU A 12 -13.65 16.35 -3.62
N ARG A 13 -14.32 16.96 -4.61
CA ARG A 13 -13.76 17.18 -5.95
C ARG A 13 -12.49 18.03 -5.89
N ARG A 14 -12.49 19.11 -5.12
CA ARG A 14 -11.31 19.98 -4.92
C ARG A 14 -10.15 19.18 -4.32
N ARG A 15 -10.38 18.39 -3.27
CA ARG A 15 -9.36 17.54 -2.64
C ARG A 15 -8.70 16.58 -3.64
N VAL A 16 -9.51 15.86 -4.44
CA VAL A 16 -8.99 14.90 -5.45
C VAL A 16 -8.17 15.62 -6.53
N LEU A 17 -8.57 16.83 -6.94
CA LEU A 17 -7.82 17.61 -7.92
C LEU A 17 -6.50 18.14 -7.35
N ILE A 18 -6.47 18.60 -6.09
CA ILE A 18 -5.26 19.06 -5.42
C ILE A 18 -4.25 17.92 -5.25
N GLU A 19 -4.71 16.76 -4.81
CA GLU A 19 -3.87 15.55 -4.68
C GLU A 19 -3.17 15.19 -5.99
N ALA A 20 -3.89 15.26 -7.11
CA ALA A 20 -3.31 14.99 -8.43
C ALA A 20 -2.56 16.18 -9.06
N GLY A 21 -2.37 17.28 -8.32
CA GLY A 21 -1.75 18.51 -8.85
C GLY A 21 -2.49 19.10 -10.06
N HIS A 22 -3.82 18.94 -10.11
CA HIS A 22 -4.71 19.28 -11.22
C HIS A 22 -4.36 18.59 -12.56
N ARG A 23 -3.64 17.45 -12.53
CA ARG A 23 -3.20 16.68 -13.70
C ARG A 23 -3.68 15.24 -13.65
N CYS A 24 -3.57 14.53 -14.77
CA CYS A 24 -3.89 13.11 -14.83
C CYS A 24 -3.01 12.32 -13.84
N ALA A 25 -3.64 11.45 -13.05
CA ALA A 25 -2.99 10.65 -12.02
C ALA A 25 -2.04 9.58 -12.55
N ILE A 26 -2.17 9.20 -13.84
CA ILE A 26 -1.25 8.25 -14.46
C ILE A 26 0.16 8.87 -14.47
N PRO A 27 1.17 8.23 -13.84
CA PRO A 27 2.49 8.84 -13.60
C PRO A 27 3.19 9.38 -14.84
N THR A 28 2.99 8.74 -16.00
CA THR A 28 3.62 9.12 -17.27
C THR A 28 2.77 10.05 -18.13
N CYS A 29 1.48 10.22 -17.84
CA CYS A 29 0.58 11.04 -18.67
C CYS A 29 0.59 12.51 -18.24
N LYS A 30 0.19 12.80 -16.99
CA LYS A 30 0.12 14.16 -16.41
C LYS A 30 -0.64 15.22 -17.23
N THR A 31 -1.44 14.83 -18.23
CA THR A 31 -2.22 15.72 -19.11
C THR A 31 -3.40 16.38 -18.38
N THR A 32 -3.84 17.52 -18.91
CA THR A 32 -5.07 18.25 -18.54
C THR A 32 -5.95 18.47 -19.78
N PRO A 33 -7.29 18.63 -19.68
CA PRO A 33 -8.10 18.61 -18.46
C PRO A 33 -8.31 17.20 -17.90
N VAL A 34 -8.83 17.13 -16.68
CA VAL A 34 -9.14 15.87 -15.98
C VAL A 34 -10.58 15.78 -15.54
N GLU A 35 -11.04 14.56 -15.38
CA GLU A 35 -12.31 14.16 -14.80
C GLU A 35 -12.08 13.23 -13.60
N ILE A 36 -13.11 13.11 -12.74
CA ILE A 36 -13.02 12.28 -11.54
C ILE A 36 -13.61 10.91 -11.84
N ALA A 37 -12.75 9.89 -11.75
CA ALA A 37 -13.08 8.49 -11.87
C ALA A 37 -13.27 7.86 -10.48
N HIS A 38 -14.11 6.81 -10.42
CA HIS A 38 -14.20 5.93 -9.25
C HIS A 38 -13.34 4.69 -9.48
N ILE A 39 -12.44 4.35 -8.56
CA ILE A 39 -11.60 3.15 -8.67
C ILE A 39 -12.45 1.88 -8.58
N VAL A 40 -13.31 1.79 -7.56
CA VAL A 40 -14.39 0.81 -7.45
C VAL A 40 -15.68 1.46 -7.97
N PRO A 41 -16.32 0.88 -9.01
CA PRO A 41 -17.44 1.52 -9.70
C PRO A 41 -18.57 1.95 -8.77
N TRP A 42 -19.17 3.12 -9.06
CA TRP A 42 -20.33 3.65 -8.34
C TRP A 42 -21.46 2.64 -8.19
N SER A 43 -21.69 1.79 -9.20
CA SER A 43 -22.72 0.75 -9.19
C SER A 43 -22.60 -0.20 -8.00
N LYS A 44 -21.37 -0.41 -7.49
CA LYS A 44 -21.08 -1.26 -6.33
C LYS A 44 -21.10 -0.47 -5.02
N VAL A 45 -20.36 0.64 -4.94
CA VAL A 45 -20.14 1.35 -3.66
C VAL A 45 -21.25 2.33 -3.30
N ARG A 46 -21.90 2.95 -4.29
CA ARG A 46 -22.94 3.98 -4.14
C ARG A 46 -22.59 5.12 -3.15
N LYS A 47 -21.31 5.34 -2.87
CA LYS A 47 -20.78 6.48 -2.10
C LYS A 47 -19.60 7.14 -2.80
N HIS A 48 -19.36 8.41 -2.45
CA HIS A 48 -18.19 9.16 -2.86
C HIS A 48 -17.22 9.22 -1.69
N GLU A 49 -16.07 8.58 -1.82
CA GLU A 49 -15.03 8.56 -0.80
C GLU A 49 -13.72 9.02 -1.40
N PHE A 50 -12.92 9.73 -0.61
CA PHE A 50 -11.65 10.24 -1.10
C PHE A 50 -10.73 9.10 -1.55
N LYS A 51 -10.64 8.00 -0.78
CA LYS A 51 -9.85 6.80 -1.12
C LYS A 51 -10.27 6.14 -2.43
N ASN A 52 -11.53 6.30 -2.85
CA ASN A 52 -12.08 5.65 -4.04
C ASN A 52 -12.19 6.57 -5.27
N LEU A 53 -11.69 7.81 -5.19
CA LEU A 53 -11.77 8.79 -6.29
C LEU A 53 -10.37 9.16 -6.79
N ILE A 54 -10.19 9.21 -8.11
CA ILE A 54 -8.92 9.56 -8.76
C ILE A 54 -9.14 10.49 -9.95
N ALA A 55 -8.22 11.41 -10.21
CA ALA A 55 -8.29 12.34 -11.33
C ALA A 55 -7.61 11.76 -12.59
N LEU A 56 -8.33 11.60 -13.69
CA LEU A 56 -7.82 11.05 -14.96
C LEU A 56 -8.12 12.00 -16.11
N CYS A 57 -7.26 12.06 -17.12
CA CYS A 57 -7.65 12.68 -18.40
C CYS A 57 -8.65 11.77 -19.13
N PRO A 58 -9.47 12.31 -20.05
CA PRO A 58 -10.50 11.52 -20.76
C PRO A 58 -9.95 10.26 -21.44
N THR A 59 -8.72 10.35 -22.00
CA THR A 59 -8.06 9.21 -22.65
C THR A 59 -7.70 8.10 -21.65
N CYS A 60 -7.13 8.44 -20.51
CA CYS A 60 -6.76 7.45 -19.49
C CYS A 60 -7.99 6.90 -18.77
N HIS A 61 -9.03 7.71 -18.58
CA HIS A 61 -10.29 7.25 -18.01
C HIS A 61 -10.98 6.23 -18.92
N ALA A 62 -11.08 6.51 -20.23
CA ALA A 62 -11.61 5.55 -21.20
C ALA A 62 -10.83 4.23 -21.23
N ARG A 63 -9.49 4.29 -21.12
CA ARG A 63 -8.63 3.09 -21.05
C ARG A 63 -8.84 2.27 -19.77
N PHE A 64 -9.23 2.92 -18.67
CA PHE A 64 -9.53 2.25 -17.41
C PHE A 64 -10.94 1.65 -17.41
N ASP A 65 -11.91 2.33 -18.01
CA ASP A 65 -13.28 1.85 -18.15
C ASP A 65 -13.41 0.69 -19.15
N ASP A 66 -12.49 0.56 -20.10
CA ASP A 66 -12.44 -0.55 -21.05
C ASP A 66 -12.10 -1.87 -20.34
N PRO A 67 -13.00 -2.88 -20.35
CA PRO A 67 -12.72 -4.20 -19.77
C PRO A 67 -11.55 -4.94 -20.43
N ARG A 68 -11.17 -4.55 -21.66
CA ARG A 68 -10.01 -5.06 -22.40
C ARG A 68 -8.79 -4.13 -22.26
N GLY A 69 -8.94 -3.06 -21.49
CA GLY A 69 -7.93 -2.04 -21.27
C GLY A 69 -6.74 -2.58 -20.48
N SER A 70 -5.61 -1.91 -20.64
CA SER A 70 -4.34 -2.28 -19.99
C SER A 70 -4.20 -1.74 -18.56
N ILE A 71 -5.18 -1.00 -18.06
CA ILE A 71 -5.10 -0.33 -16.76
C ILE A 71 -6.18 -0.94 -15.87
N ASP A 72 -5.77 -1.72 -14.89
CA ASP A 72 -6.69 -2.39 -13.99
C ASP A 72 -6.91 -1.60 -12.68
N ARG A 73 -7.79 -2.13 -11.82
CA ARG A 73 -8.07 -1.51 -10.52
C ARG A 73 -6.86 -1.55 -9.58
N LYS A 74 -6.00 -2.57 -9.68
CA LYS A 74 -4.79 -2.68 -8.85
C LYS A 74 -3.83 -1.54 -9.16
N ALA A 75 -3.56 -1.29 -10.45
CA ALA A 75 -2.78 -0.15 -10.91
C ALA A 75 -3.40 1.19 -10.49
N MET A 76 -4.73 1.35 -10.57
CA MET A 76 -5.41 2.56 -10.11
C MET A 76 -5.19 2.85 -8.62
N ARG A 77 -5.29 1.84 -7.75
CA ARG A 77 -5.00 1.98 -6.32
C ARG A 77 -3.55 2.40 -6.09
N GLN A 78 -2.62 1.79 -6.82
CA GLN A 78 -1.20 2.15 -6.73
C GLN A 78 -0.95 3.58 -7.20
N TYR A 79 -1.54 4.02 -8.31
CA TYR A 79 -1.39 5.40 -8.79
C TYR A 79 -1.96 6.40 -7.81
N LYS A 80 -3.14 6.12 -7.24
CA LYS A 80 -3.74 6.94 -6.19
C LYS A 80 -2.81 7.03 -4.97
N ALA A 81 -2.25 5.92 -4.53
CA ALA A 81 -1.30 5.92 -3.41
C ALA A 81 -0.03 6.73 -3.73
N ASN A 82 0.49 6.63 -4.96
CA ASN A 82 1.69 7.35 -5.39
C ASN A 82 1.46 8.85 -5.62
N LEU A 83 0.22 9.30 -5.79
CA LEU A 83 -0.09 10.70 -5.96
C LEU A 83 0.14 11.50 -4.68
N ASN A 84 0.01 10.87 -3.51
CA ASN A 84 -0.02 11.62 -2.28
C ASN A 84 1.39 12.05 -1.86
N PRO A 85 1.70 13.35 -1.85
CA PRO A 85 2.87 13.85 -1.20
C PRO A 85 2.47 14.04 0.27
N LEU A 86 2.90 13.14 1.15
CA LEU A 86 2.99 13.44 2.59
C LEU A 86 3.85 14.72 2.88
N LEU A 87 4.38 15.36 1.83
CA LEU A 87 5.06 16.66 1.79
C LEU A 87 4.16 17.90 1.71
N SER A 88 2.89 17.82 1.32
CA SER A 88 2.03 19.02 1.21
C SER A 88 0.84 19.04 2.16
N VAL A 89 0.85 18.18 3.19
CA VAL A 89 -0.07 18.34 4.31
C VAL A 89 0.24 19.70 4.93
N SER A 90 -0.61 20.68 4.65
CA SER A 90 -0.82 21.80 5.55
C SER A 90 -1.29 21.15 6.85
N LEU A 91 -0.35 20.76 7.71
CA LEU A 91 -0.61 20.31 9.07
C LEU A 91 -1.30 21.49 9.74
N ARG A 92 -2.64 21.55 9.64
CA ARG A 92 -3.41 22.39 10.53
C ARG A 92 -3.10 21.80 11.89
N SER A 93 -2.53 22.61 12.78
CA SER A 93 -2.04 22.23 14.12
C SER A 93 -3.11 21.52 14.96
N ARG A 94 -3.43 20.27 14.64
CA ARG A 94 -4.23 19.35 15.43
C ARG A 94 -3.26 18.51 16.25
N GLU A 95 -3.46 18.49 17.55
CA GLU A 95 -2.72 17.60 18.46
C GLU A 95 -2.75 16.15 17.94
N GLY A 96 -1.60 15.48 17.94
CA GLY A 96 -1.46 14.06 17.59
C GLY A 96 -1.26 13.71 16.11
N GLN A 97 -1.50 14.62 15.15
CA GLN A 97 -1.28 14.30 13.72
C GLN A 97 0.19 13.98 13.39
N VAL A 98 1.13 14.63 14.09
CA VAL A 98 2.57 14.37 13.92
C VAL A 98 2.90 12.95 14.38
N ASP A 99 2.36 12.52 15.53
CA ASP A 99 2.63 11.18 16.08
C ASP A 99 2.07 10.07 15.18
N LEU A 100 0.86 10.27 14.64
CA LEU A 100 0.27 9.36 13.65
C LEU A 100 1.15 9.21 12.41
N LEU A 101 1.69 10.33 11.90
CA LEU A 101 2.56 10.34 10.73
C LEU A 101 3.92 9.69 11.04
N VAL A 102 4.51 9.97 12.20
CA VAL A 102 5.78 9.36 12.62
C VAL A 102 5.64 7.85 12.68
N ALA A 103 4.62 7.34 13.40
CA ALA A 103 4.37 5.91 13.51
C ALA A 103 4.16 5.27 12.13
N TYR A 104 3.48 5.95 11.20
CA TYR A 104 3.31 5.46 9.84
C TYR A 104 4.62 5.42 9.04
N GLN A 105 5.48 6.45 9.14
CA GLN A 105 6.76 6.43 8.43
C GLN A 105 7.70 5.37 8.99
N GLU A 106 7.77 5.22 10.31
CA GLU A 106 8.57 4.19 10.96
C GLU A 106 8.14 2.79 10.52
N LEU A 107 6.82 2.52 10.50
CA LEU A 107 6.26 1.29 9.97
C LEU A 107 6.72 1.02 8.53
N ARG A 108 6.57 2.01 7.64
CA ARG A 108 6.96 1.85 6.23
C ARG A 108 8.43 1.55 6.05
N VAL A 109 9.29 2.27 6.78
CA VAL A 109 10.75 2.09 6.69
C VAL A 109 11.13 0.70 7.17
N THR A 110 10.66 0.30 8.35
CA THR A 110 10.99 -1.02 8.93
C THR A 110 10.46 -2.18 8.09
N PHE A 111 9.25 -2.09 7.52
CA PHE A 111 8.72 -3.10 6.60
C PHE A 111 9.53 -3.16 5.29
N ALA A 112 9.95 -2.01 4.77
CA ALA A 112 10.79 -1.92 3.58
C ALA A 112 12.21 -2.48 3.79
N GLU A 113 12.65 -2.65 5.04
CA GLU A 113 13.91 -3.34 5.37
C GLU A 113 13.68 -4.84 5.64
N TRP A 114 12.63 -5.18 6.37
CA TRP A 114 12.35 -6.56 6.78
C TRP A 114 11.95 -7.47 5.62
N ILE A 115 10.96 -7.06 4.82
CA ILE A 115 10.45 -7.91 3.73
C ILE A 115 11.56 -8.29 2.73
N PRO A 116 12.42 -7.36 2.27
CA PRO A 116 13.54 -7.73 1.42
C PRO A 116 14.59 -8.60 2.12
N ALA A 117 14.84 -8.41 3.43
CA ALA A 117 15.77 -9.25 4.18
C ALA A 117 15.29 -10.71 4.25
N GLU A 118 14.00 -10.93 4.51
CA GLU A 118 13.40 -12.27 4.49
C GLU A 118 13.42 -12.87 3.08
N ALA A 119 13.10 -12.09 2.04
CA ALA A 119 13.17 -12.56 0.65
C ALA A 119 14.60 -12.96 0.24
N GLN A 120 15.62 -12.21 0.69
CA GLN A 120 17.02 -12.56 0.46
C GLN A 120 17.42 -13.84 1.18
N TYR A 121 17.01 -13.99 2.44
CA TYR A 121 17.22 -15.21 3.20
C TYR A 121 16.54 -16.43 2.54
N ALA A 122 15.27 -16.32 2.16
CA ALA A 122 14.54 -17.36 1.45
C ALA A 122 15.21 -17.73 0.12
N ALA A 123 15.68 -16.74 -0.65
CA ALA A 123 16.38 -16.96 -1.91
C ALA A 123 17.71 -17.72 -1.69
N ALA A 124 18.48 -17.35 -0.67
CA ALA A 124 19.72 -18.05 -0.31
C ALA A 124 19.43 -19.48 0.18
N LYS A 125 18.41 -19.67 1.01
CA LYS A 125 18.00 -20.98 1.53
C LYS A 125 17.43 -21.90 0.44
N SER A 126 16.98 -21.35 -0.68
CA SER A 126 16.49 -22.13 -1.84
C SER A 126 17.60 -22.69 -2.73
N ARG A 127 18.79 -22.07 -2.73
CA ARG A 127 19.89 -22.43 -3.62
C ARG A 127 20.80 -23.47 -2.96
N ARG A 128 20.88 -24.66 -3.56
CA ARG A 128 21.77 -25.75 -3.10
C ARG A 128 23.25 -25.36 -3.05
N SER A 129 23.66 -24.40 -3.86
CA SER A 129 25.04 -23.89 -3.93
C SER A 129 25.37 -22.83 -2.88
N SER A 130 24.38 -22.37 -2.11
CA SER A 130 24.60 -21.35 -1.07
C SER A 130 25.53 -21.86 0.02
N ARG A 131 26.38 -20.97 0.54
CA ARG A 131 27.28 -21.30 1.63
C ARG A 131 26.51 -21.30 2.95
N VAL A 132 26.78 -22.27 3.82
CA VAL A 132 26.12 -22.37 5.14
C VAL A 132 26.24 -21.07 5.94
N LYS A 133 27.43 -20.44 5.92
CA LYS A 133 27.67 -19.16 6.59
C LYS A 133 26.80 -18.02 6.02
N GLU A 134 26.70 -17.92 4.70
CA GLU A 134 25.88 -16.90 4.04
C GLU A 134 24.40 -17.04 4.40
N VAL A 135 23.88 -18.27 4.40
CA VAL A 135 22.48 -18.54 4.81
C VAL A 135 22.27 -18.17 6.28
N ALA A 136 23.22 -18.47 7.16
CA ALA A 136 23.15 -18.10 8.58
C ALA A 136 23.21 -16.58 8.79
N ASP A 137 24.10 -15.87 8.10
CA ASP A 137 24.25 -14.41 8.21
C ASP A 137 22.96 -13.70 7.73
N LEU A 138 22.37 -14.16 6.61
CA LEU A 138 21.10 -13.64 6.10
C LEU A 138 19.93 -13.94 7.04
N ARG A 139 19.91 -15.13 7.66
CA ARG A 139 18.91 -15.47 8.67
C ARG A 139 18.97 -14.51 9.85
N SER A 140 20.17 -14.24 10.37
CA SER A 140 20.38 -13.31 11.49
C SER A 140 19.93 -11.89 11.13
N LEU A 141 20.24 -11.43 9.91
CA LEU A 141 19.77 -10.13 9.42
C LEU A 141 18.24 -10.08 9.34
N ALA A 142 17.60 -11.12 8.78
CA ALA A 142 16.15 -11.17 8.65
C ALA A 142 15.43 -11.10 10.02
N ILE A 143 15.94 -11.83 11.02
CA ILE A 143 15.43 -11.82 12.40
C ILE A 143 15.62 -10.45 13.08
N ASP A 144 16.77 -9.80 12.89
CA ASP A 144 16.99 -8.44 13.39
C ASP A 144 15.96 -7.47 12.80
N LYS A 145 15.77 -7.50 11.47
CA LYS A 145 14.79 -6.63 10.81
C LYS A 145 13.35 -6.92 11.19
N PHE A 146 12.99 -8.19 11.41
CA PHE A 146 11.68 -8.57 11.94
C PHE A 146 11.42 -7.91 13.29
N SER A 147 12.40 -7.90 14.19
CA SER A 147 12.25 -7.33 15.53
C SER A 147 11.88 -5.83 15.47
N TRP A 148 12.53 -5.07 14.59
CA TRP A 148 12.21 -3.66 14.34
C TRP A 148 10.84 -3.47 13.69
N ALA A 149 10.48 -4.30 12.72
CA ALA A 149 9.18 -4.24 12.06
C ALA A 149 8.03 -4.56 13.03
N LEU A 150 8.22 -5.54 13.93
CA LEU A 150 7.24 -5.87 14.96
C LEU A 150 7.01 -4.70 15.93
N CYS A 151 8.10 -4.07 16.42
CA CYS A 151 7.98 -2.88 17.26
C CYS A 151 7.22 -1.75 16.55
N ALA A 152 7.59 -1.42 15.32
CA ALA A 152 6.93 -0.37 14.55
C ALA A 152 5.45 -0.68 14.26
N ALA A 153 5.11 -1.95 14.03
CA ALA A 153 3.71 -2.37 13.88
C ALA A 153 2.90 -2.17 15.17
N LEU A 154 3.46 -2.51 16.33
CA LEU A 154 2.81 -2.30 17.62
C LEU A 154 2.66 -0.81 17.95
N ASP A 155 3.69 -0.01 17.69
CA ASP A 155 3.65 1.44 17.87
C ASP A 155 2.60 2.09 16.95
N PHE A 156 2.54 1.65 15.68
CA PHE A 156 1.50 2.06 14.76
C PHE A 156 0.11 1.70 15.28
N GLN A 157 -0.14 0.45 15.68
CA GLN A 157 -1.44 0.03 16.19
C GLN A 157 -1.86 0.77 17.47
N SER A 158 -0.89 1.14 18.31
CA SER A 158 -1.10 1.96 19.50
C SER A 158 -1.53 3.38 19.12
N ALA A 159 -0.80 4.03 18.21
CA ALA A 159 -1.09 5.38 17.74
C ALA A 159 -2.41 5.45 16.94
N TRP A 160 -2.70 4.43 16.13
CA TRP A 160 -3.84 4.35 15.22
C TRP A 160 -5.00 3.53 15.79
N LYS A 161 -5.09 3.40 17.12
CA LYS A 161 -6.01 2.50 17.82
C LYS A 161 -7.46 2.65 17.34
N GLY A 162 -8.06 1.52 16.95
CA GLY A 162 -9.46 1.44 16.53
C GLY A 162 -9.74 1.90 15.09
N SER A 163 -8.71 2.29 14.34
CA SER A 163 -8.83 2.60 12.91
C SER A 163 -8.80 1.34 12.03
N GLU A 164 -9.37 1.43 10.83
CA GLU A 164 -9.25 0.41 9.78
C GLU A 164 -7.78 0.15 9.41
N ALA A 165 -6.95 1.22 9.41
CA ALA A 165 -5.52 1.13 9.15
C ALA A 165 -4.78 0.26 10.19
N SER A 166 -5.12 0.38 11.47
CA SER A 166 -4.52 -0.43 12.55
C SER A 166 -4.80 -1.93 12.37
N CYS A 167 -6.01 -2.30 11.94
CA CYS A 167 -6.35 -3.69 11.67
C CYS A 167 -5.55 -4.22 10.47
N LEU A 168 -5.51 -3.45 9.38
CA LEU A 168 -4.82 -3.85 8.16
C LEU A 168 -3.31 -4.02 8.34
N VAL A 169 -2.65 -3.23 9.19
CA VAL A 169 -1.25 -3.46 9.57
C VAL A 169 -1.05 -4.82 10.23
N GLY A 170 -1.97 -5.21 11.11
CA GLY A 170 -1.92 -6.54 11.75
C GLY A 170 -2.07 -7.67 10.74
N GLU A 171 -2.97 -7.52 9.76
CA GLU A 171 -3.17 -8.50 8.69
C GLU A 171 -1.92 -8.65 7.81
N ILE A 172 -1.29 -7.53 7.40
CA ILE A 172 -0.05 -7.57 6.62
C ILE A 172 1.07 -8.23 7.44
N LEU A 173 1.26 -7.82 8.70
CA LEU A 173 2.27 -8.38 9.58
C LEU A 173 2.11 -9.90 9.73
N TYR A 174 0.88 -10.36 9.98
CA TYR A 174 0.56 -11.78 10.12
C TYR A 174 0.85 -12.55 8.83
N HIS A 175 0.42 -12.03 7.67
CA HIS A 175 0.63 -12.69 6.38
C HIS A 175 2.12 -12.85 6.04
N VAL A 176 2.92 -11.81 6.27
CA VAL A 176 4.38 -11.88 6.07
C VAL A 176 5.03 -12.78 7.11
N GLY A 177 4.60 -12.71 8.36
CA GLY A 177 5.11 -13.53 9.47
C GLY A 177 4.88 -15.02 9.25
N GLU A 178 3.68 -15.42 8.83
CA GLU A 178 3.34 -16.81 8.52
C GLU A 178 4.26 -17.37 7.42
N TRP A 179 4.46 -16.61 6.34
CA TRP A 179 5.41 -17.01 5.29
C TRP A 179 6.86 -17.05 5.79
N ALA A 180 7.28 -16.11 6.65
CA ALA A 180 8.60 -16.13 7.24
C ALA A 180 8.79 -17.40 8.09
N ASP A 181 7.83 -17.75 8.94
CA ASP A 181 7.87 -18.98 9.74
C ASP A 181 7.99 -20.23 8.87
N GLU A 182 7.21 -20.33 7.78
CA GLU A 182 7.36 -21.41 6.77
C GLU A 182 8.80 -21.47 6.22
N VAL A 183 9.37 -20.32 5.88
CA VAL A 183 10.75 -20.20 5.38
C VAL A 183 11.74 -20.62 6.46
N HIS A 184 11.58 -20.23 7.72
CA HIS A 184 12.52 -20.53 8.81
C HIS A 184 12.47 -22.01 9.19
N ASP A 185 11.29 -22.62 9.27
CA ASP A 185 11.08 -24.01 9.71
C ASP A 185 11.36 -25.04 8.63
N ALA A 186 11.29 -24.66 7.35
CA ALA A 186 11.55 -25.58 6.25
C ALA A 186 12.99 -26.11 6.24
N SER A 187 13.17 -27.34 5.76
CA SER A 187 14.49 -27.94 5.54
C SER A 187 15.29 -27.18 4.47
N PHE A 188 16.62 -27.24 4.56
CA PHE A 188 17.50 -26.74 3.50
C PHE A 188 17.80 -27.85 2.47
N PRO A 189 17.64 -27.59 1.15
CA PRO A 189 17.11 -26.36 0.54
C PRO A 189 15.58 -26.27 0.64
N LEU A 190 15.04 -25.05 0.54
CA LEU A 190 13.59 -24.82 0.55
C LEU A 190 12.84 -25.62 -0.52
N SER A 191 11.58 -25.95 -0.21
CA SER A 191 10.66 -26.53 -1.18
C SER A 191 10.36 -25.54 -2.31
N LYS A 192 10.02 -26.04 -3.50
CA LYS A 192 9.64 -25.20 -4.64
C LYS A 192 8.38 -24.38 -4.39
N GLU A 193 7.51 -24.85 -3.49
CA GLU A 193 6.25 -24.19 -3.15
C GLU A 193 6.53 -22.87 -2.41
N ILE A 194 7.30 -22.94 -1.32
CA ILE A 194 7.70 -21.77 -0.54
C ILE A 194 8.59 -20.84 -1.36
N ALA A 195 9.55 -21.39 -2.10
CA ALA A 195 10.54 -20.61 -2.85
C ALA A 195 9.96 -19.82 -4.04
N ARG A 196 8.74 -20.11 -4.48
CA ARG A 196 8.08 -19.42 -5.61
C ARG A 196 7.16 -18.28 -5.17
N ARG A 197 6.84 -18.19 -3.89
CA ARG A 197 6.00 -17.12 -3.35
C ARG A 197 6.74 -15.78 -3.47
N ASP A 198 6.04 -14.79 -3.99
CA ASP A 198 6.51 -13.40 -4.03
C ASP A 198 5.72 -12.62 -2.98
N ILE A 199 6.25 -12.63 -1.76
CA ILE A 199 5.53 -12.05 -0.61
C ILE A 199 5.26 -10.56 -0.80
N ALA A 200 6.14 -9.84 -1.51
CA ALA A 200 5.97 -8.42 -1.78
C ALA A 200 4.78 -8.18 -2.74
N GLU A 201 4.62 -9.04 -3.74
CA GLU A 201 3.47 -9.00 -4.64
C GLU A 201 2.17 -9.41 -3.93
N GLU A 202 2.22 -10.42 -3.05
CA GLU A 202 1.07 -10.89 -2.27
C GLU A 202 0.48 -9.77 -1.39
N ILE A 203 1.33 -8.97 -0.72
CA ILE A 203 0.88 -7.88 0.17
C ILE A 203 0.69 -6.53 -0.54
N SER A 204 0.98 -6.44 -1.83
CA SER A 204 1.01 -5.17 -2.57
C SER A 204 -0.34 -4.42 -2.53
N GLU A 205 -1.45 -5.14 -2.66
CA GLU A 205 -2.80 -4.54 -2.61
C GLU A 205 -3.12 -4.00 -1.21
N ALA A 206 -2.87 -4.81 -0.17
CA ALA A 206 -3.08 -4.42 1.22
C ALA A 206 -2.19 -3.22 1.62
N SER A 207 -0.94 -3.19 1.15
CA SER A 207 -0.01 -2.08 1.40
C SER A 207 -0.49 -0.78 0.75
N ALA A 208 -1.03 -0.85 -0.47
CA ALA A 208 -1.61 0.30 -1.15
C ALA A 208 -2.88 0.78 -0.42
N GLU A 209 -3.75 -0.13 0.00
CA GLU A 209 -4.95 0.19 0.78
C GLU A 209 -4.62 0.85 2.13
N LEU A 210 -3.63 0.32 2.87
CA LEU A 210 -3.13 0.91 4.11
C LEU A 210 -2.71 2.37 3.90
N HIS A 211 -1.93 2.64 2.84
CA HIS A 211 -1.53 4.00 2.52
C HIS A 211 -2.75 4.90 2.30
N LEU A 212 -3.74 4.45 1.54
CA LEU A 212 -4.95 5.23 1.27
C LEU A 212 -5.75 5.53 2.54
N LEU A 213 -5.88 4.56 3.46
CA LEU A 213 -6.56 4.74 4.75
C LEU A 213 -5.85 5.80 5.60
N VAL A 214 -4.52 5.69 5.74
CA VAL A 214 -3.72 6.67 6.46
C VAL A 214 -3.89 8.07 5.86
N CYS A 215 -3.90 8.17 4.54
CA CYS A 215 -4.07 9.44 3.85
C CYS A 215 -5.46 10.05 4.06
N GLU A 216 -6.50 9.23 4.10
CA GLU A 216 -7.87 9.67 4.37
C GLU A 216 -7.99 10.27 5.77
N GLU A 217 -7.49 9.56 6.79
CA GLU A 217 -7.50 9.98 8.19
C GLU A 217 -6.66 11.24 8.44
N LEU A 218 -5.45 11.32 7.89
CA LEU A 218 -4.60 12.52 8.03
C LEU A 218 -5.15 13.74 7.27
N SER A 219 -6.01 13.53 6.28
CA SER A 219 -6.65 14.60 5.50
C SER A 219 -7.98 15.10 6.09
N MET A 220 -8.50 14.49 7.16
CA MET A 220 -9.71 14.88 7.88
C MET A 220 -9.40 15.74 9.12
#